data_AF-A0A261BSR7-F1
#
_entry.id   AF-A0A261BSR7-F1
#
_cell.length_a   1.000
_cell.length_b   1.000
_cell.length_c   1.000
_cell.angle_alpha   90.00
_cell.angle_beta   90.00
_cell.angle_gamma   90.00
#
_symmetry.space_group_name_H-M   'P 1'
#
loop_
_entity.id
_entity.type
_entity.pdbx_description
1 polymer ?
#
loop_
_entity_poly.entity_id
_entity_poly.type
_entity_poly.pdbx_seq_one_letter_code
_entity_poly.pdbx_strand_id
1 'polypeptide(L)'
;MTPEGEASSSNAPPPVQYYNTFPPGEYDGEDGNLPPEYGPFDEIEPLIEPEQPMKIRTLVTAVGLTVLVFTLTTKQCTVIDAREVAPLAATEDMYRDKWNQSRIGWKAIAVPGELHGLRTAFEKFGSGKVEWRHLLKPTIDLLVEGYPTSHALAKALNQNEAQIRAEPTMKAFINPETGRVFQPGEQIKTRQNLLETMRLLANSSDPIKEFYEGKIMESLVKEFQKNGGIITAEDFKNYRSIIHSTENVIYTKLKNGRAVCGAPPPSGSAVAQAILNVMDGFEYDMKSFSDIATLYHHFLESSKFSYAARSWLGDPSFVGNATQIARNITSRGWADWVRTKITDRTHPDDYYGGSFEAPPVDHGTTHVSIIDAQGNAVLGALVSSESTGILWNNEMDDFSTPGHPNFFGFPPSPANFIRPGKRPMSSQSPLIIYNTNGTELMAVGGAGGS
;
A
#
# COMPACT_ATOMS: atom_id res chain seq x y z
N MET A 1 25.59 21.46 -55.70
CA MET A 1 24.88 20.44 -56.48
C MET A 1 25.04 19.14 -55.73
N THR A 2 23.93 18.47 -55.41
CA THR A 2 23.90 17.01 -55.13
C THR A 2 24.62 16.26 -56.26
N PRO A 3 25.26 15.11 -55.97
CA PRO A 3 24.50 13.86 -56.02
C PRO A 3 24.91 12.75 -55.02
N GLU A 4 23.87 12.06 -54.55
CA GLU A 4 23.67 10.61 -54.37
C GLU A 4 24.78 9.69 -53.82
N GLY A 5 24.41 8.95 -52.76
CA GLY A 5 25.11 7.78 -52.24
C GLY A 5 24.30 7.11 -51.11
N GLU A 6 23.73 5.96 -51.43
CA GLU A 6 22.82 5.06 -50.69
C GLU A 6 23.03 4.93 -49.17
N ALA A 7 21.91 4.96 -48.42
CA ALA A 7 21.85 4.64 -46.99
C ALA A 7 21.55 3.15 -46.77
N SER A 8 22.45 2.45 -46.08
CA SER A 8 22.29 1.08 -45.61
C SER A 8 21.54 1.02 -44.26
N SER A 9 20.50 0.19 -44.24
CA SER A 9 19.86 -0.50 -43.11
C SER A 9 20.34 -0.21 -41.67
N SER A 10 19.48 0.46 -40.90
CA SER A 10 19.49 0.43 -39.43
C SER A 10 18.82 -0.86 -38.92
N ASN A 11 19.57 -1.71 -38.24
CA ASN A 11 19.06 -2.86 -37.48
C ASN A 11 18.27 -2.38 -36.26
N ALA A 12 16.93 -2.39 -36.37
CA ALA A 12 16.05 -2.38 -35.21
C ALA A 12 15.85 -3.83 -34.72
N PRO A 13 15.93 -4.11 -33.41
CA PRO A 13 15.60 -5.43 -32.88
C PRO A 13 14.09 -5.71 -33.08
N PRO A 14 13.70 -6.96 -33.35
CA PRO A 14 12.30 -7.30 -33.61
C PRO A 14 11.43 -7.12 -32.36
N PRO A 15 10.12 -6.84 -32.53
CA PRO A 15 9.18 -6.70 -31.42
C PRO A 15 9.04 -8.03 -30.65
N VAL A 16 9.17 -7.94 -29.33
CA VAL A 16 8.92 -9.04 -28.40
C VAL A 16 7.44 -9.39 -28.45
N GLN A 17 7.12 -10.56 -29.03
CA GLN A 17 5.79 -11.17 -28.95
C GLN A 17 5.56 -11.66 -27.52
N TYR A 18 4.50 -11.17 -26.87
CA TYR A 18 4.01 -11.74 -25.61
C TYR A 18 3.38 -13.11 -25.92
N TYR A 19 4.07 -14.18 -25.55
CA TYR A 19 3.49 -15.52 -25.55
C TYR A 19 2.56 -15.66 -24.34
N ASN A 20 1.25 -15.70 -24.59
CA ASN A 20 0.31 -16.37 -23.70
C ASN A 20 0.66 -17.86 -23.71
N THR A 21 1.22 -18.38 -22.62
CA THR A 21 1.39 -19.82 -22.44
C THR A 21 0.25 -20.37 -21.58
N PHE A 22 -0.82 -20.80 -22.23
CA PHE A 22 -1.45 -22.08 -21.91
C PHE A 22 -1.06 -23.04 -23.05
N PRO A 23 -0.63 -24.28 -22.77
CA PRO A 23 -0.14 -25.17 -23.82
C PRO A 23 -1.29 -25.54 -24.78
N PRO A 24 -1.08 -25.51 -26.11
CA PRO A 24 -2.01 -26.11 -27.04
C PRO A 24 -1.93 -27.63 -26.87
N GLY A 25 -3.02 -28.24 -26.41
CA GLY A 25 -3.24 -29.66 -26.63
C GLY A 25 -3.42 -29.88 -28.12
N GLU A 26 -2.66 -30.81 -28.69
CA GLU A 26 -2.90 -31.34 -30.03
C GLU A 26 -4.32 -31.94 -30.06
N TYR A 27 -5.20 -31.33 -30.86
CA TYR A 27 -6.45 -31.94 -31.29
C TYR A 27 -6.35 -32.13 -32.80
N ASP A 28 -5.84 -33.29 -33.21
CA ASP A 28 -6.13 -33.85 -34.53
C ASP A 28 -7.53 -34.45 -34.46
N GLY A 29 -8.42 -34.00 -35.34
CA GLY A 29 -9.79 -34.47 -35.41
C GLY A 29 -9.88 -35.86 -36.00
N GLU A 30 -10.57 -36.76 -35.30
CA GLU A 30 -11.50 -37.77 -35.81
C GLU A 30 -11.92 -38.65 -34.61
N ASP A 31 -12.98 -38.24 -33.91
CA ASP A 31 -14.01 -39.13 -33.34
C ASP A 31 -14.94 -38.34 -32.41
N GLY A 32 -16.24 -38.43 -32.72
CA GLY A 32 -17.30 -37.70 -32.02
C GLY A 32 -17.63 -38.28 -30.65
N ASN A 33 -16.96 -37.81 -29.61
CA ASN A 33 -17.43 -37.92 -28.23
C ASN A 33 -17.16 -36.62 -27.46
N LEU A 34 -18.24 -35.95 -27.03
CA LEU A 34 -18.21 -34.84 -26.10
C LEU A 34 -17.66 -35.31 -24.73
N PRO A 35 -16.81 -34.53 -24.04
CA PRO A 35 -16.42 -34.86 -22.67
C PRO A 35 -17.63 -34.76 -21.72
N PRO A 36 -17.68 -35.59 -20.67
CA PRO A 36 -18.84 -35.73 -19.80
C PRO A 36 -19.16 -34.42 -19.04
N GLU A 37 -20.46 -34.16 -18.92
CA GLU A 37 -21.07 -33.06 -18.16
C GLU A 37 -20.37 -32.84 -16.81
N TYR A 38 -19.83 -31.64 -16.61
CA TYR A 38 -19.49 -31.17 -15.27
C TYR A 38 -20.80 -31.03 -14.49
N GLY A 39 -20.93 -31.84 -13.44
CA GLY A 39 -22.09 -31.88 -12.55
C GLY A 39 -22.39 -30.55 -11.85
N PRO A 40 -23.54 -30.46 -11.16
CA PRO A 40 -24.02 -29.20 -10.60
C PRO A 40 -23.01 -28.65 -9.57
N PHE A 41 -22.96 -27.32 -9.49
CA PHE A 41 -22.25 -26.59 -8.45
C PHE A 41 -22.81 -27.01 -7.08
N ASP A 42 -22.14 -27.95 -6.42
CA ASP A 42 -22.43 -28.29 -5.04
C ASP A 42 -22.12 -27.08 -4.14
N GLU A 43 -23.03 -26.89 -3.19
CA GLU A 43 -23.10 -25.80 -2.23
C GLU A 43 -21.75 -25.55 -1.54
N ILE A 44 -21.24 -24.32 -1.64
CA ILE A 44 -20.14 -23.86 -0.81
C ILE A 44 -20.70 -23.71 0.62
N GLU A 45 -20.51 -24.72 1.45
CA GLU A 45 -20.73 -24.60 2.89
C GLU A 45 -19.84 -23.48 3.46
N PRO A 46 -20.38 -22.57 4.29
CA PRO A 46 -19.58 -21.53 4.91
C PRO A 46 -18.68 -22.16 5.98
N LEU A 47 -17.37 -22.19 5.73
CA LEU A 47 -16.35 -22.42 6.77
C LEU A 47 -16.30 -21.21 7.73
N ILE A 48 -17.31 -21.09 8.58
CA ILE A 48 -17.25 -20.31 9.81
C ILE A 48 -17.17 -21.32 10.95
N GLU A 49 -15.95 -21.72 11.32
CA GLU A 49 -15.74 -22.29 12.65
C GLU A 49 -15.87 -21.14 13.67
N PRO A 50 -16.83 -21.19 14.61
CA PRO A 50 -16.83 -20.29 15.74
C PRO A 50 -15.75 -20.75 16.74
N GLU A 51 -15.02 -19.80 17.34
CA GLU A 51 -14.10 -19.97 18.48
C GLU A 51 -12.58 -20.08 18.27
N GLN A 52 -12.02 -19.69 17.12
CA GLN A 52 -10.59 -19.32 17.10
C GLN A 52 -10.46 -17.80 17.32
N PRO A 53 -9.83 -17.32 18.42
CA PRO A 53 -9.55 -15.89 18.56
C PRO A 53 -8.70 -15.44 17.37
N MET A 54 -9.09 -14.33 16.76
CA MET A 54 -8.33 -13.68 15.68
C MET A 54 -6.86 -13.57 16.09
N LYS A 55 -5.99 -14.39 15.49
CA LYS A 55 -4.55 -14.35 15.74
C LYS A 55 -4.00 -13.12 15.03
N ILE A 56 -4.02 -11.97 15.72
CA ILE A 56 -3.27 -10.79 15.29
C ILE A 56 -1.80 -11.17 15.34
N ARG A 57 -1.21 -11.45 14.17
CA ARG A 57 0.24 -11.58 14.01
C ARG A 57 0.77 -10.18 13.75
N THR A 58 1.29 -9.54 14.79
CA THR A 58 1.85 -8.20 14.67
C THR A 58 3.23 -8.31 14.02
N LEU A 59 3.32 -7.97 12.75
CA LEU A 59 4.60 -7.70 12.11
C LEU A 59 4.95 -6.24 12.47
N VAL A 60 6.09 -5.98 13.11
CA VAL A 60 6.61 -4.61 13.21
C VAL A 60 7.55 -4.43 12.05
N THR A 61 7.07 -3.75 11.03
CA THR A 61 7.83 -3.18 9.93
C THR A 61 7.98 -1.68 10.23
N ALA A 62 9.03 -0.99 9.80
CA ALA A 62 9.11 0.46 10.02
C ALA A 62 8.14 1.27 9.14
N VAL A 63 7.00 0.71 8.75
CA VAL A 63 6.02 1.34 7.87
C VAL A 63 5.04 2.20 8.68
N GLY A 64 4.17 2.89 7.97
CA GLY A 64 2.96 3.52 8.47
C GLY A 64 1.75 2.68 8.09
N LEU A 65 0.68 2.85 8.86
CA LEU A 65 -0.57 2.12 8.63
C LEU A 65 -1.77 2.99 8.94
N THR A 66 -2.91 2.60 8.37
CA THR A 66 -4.20 3.21 8.63
C THR A 66 -5.15 2.16 9.21
N VAL A 67 -5.59 2.34 10.45
CA VAL A 67 -6.58 1.45 11.09
C VAL A 67 -7.97 2.07 10.98
N LEU A 68 -8.93 1.32 10.45
CA LEU A 68 -10.35 1.65 10.58
C LEU A 68 -11.00 0.84 11.69
N VAL A 69 -11.65 1.54 12.61
CA VAL A 69 -12.45 0.95 13.69
C VAL A 69 -13.90 1.32 13.47
N PHE A 70 -14.77 0.32 13.32
CA PHE A 70 -16.21 0.51 13.19
C PHE A 70 -16.93 0.16 14.49
N THR A 71 -17.71 1.09 15.01
CA THR A 71 -18.58 0.86 16.17
C THR A 71 -19.99 0.55 15.69
N LEU A 72 -20.40 -0.72 15.80
CA LEU A 72 -21.67 -1.20 15.26
C LEU A 72 -22.90 -0.52 15.86
N THR A 73 -22.87 -0.20 17.16
CA THR A 73 -24.00 0.41 17.88
C THR A 73 -24.29 1.84 17.42
N THR A 74 -23.25 2.61 17.12
CA THR A 74 -23.38 4.01 16.66
C THR A 74 -23.31 4.14 15.14
N LYS A 75 -22.91 3.07 14.44
CA LYS A 75 -22.58 3.05 12.99
C LYS A 75 -21.56 4.12 12.61
N GLN A 76 -20.60 4.37 13.49
CA GLN A 76 -19.53 5.35 13.30
C GLN A 76 -18.19 4.67 13.08
N CYS A 77 -17.34 5.32 12.30
CA CYS A 77 -15.99 4.89 12.02
C CYS A 77 -15.04 5.85 12.70
N THR A 78 -13.99 5.31 13.29
CA THR A 78 -12.84 6.05 13.77
C THR A 78 -11.63 5.56 13.00
N VAL A 79 -10.76 6.49 12.61
CA VAL A 79 -9.55 6.17 11.86
C VAL A 79 -8.34 6.52 12.70
N ILE A 80 -7.40 5.59 12.81
CA ILE A 80 -6.07 5.85 13.34
C ILE A 80 -5.15 5.96 12.14
N ASP A 81 -4.74 7.18 11.84
CA ASP A 81 -3.75 7.50 10.82
C ASP A 81 -2.35 7.46 11.47
N ALA A 82 -1.62 6.40 11.19
CA ALA A 82 -0.22 6.24 11.57
C ALA A 82 0.69 6.26 10.35
N ARG A 83 0.33 7.05 9.33
CA ARG A 83 1.15 7.32 8.15
C ARG A 83 2.44 8.02 8.55
N GLU A 84 3.51 7.66 7.86
CA GLU A 84 4.82 8.24 8.05
C GLU A 84 4.84 9.73 7.74
N VAL A 85 5.79 10.42 8.35
CA VAL A 85 5.96 11.86 8.22
C VAL A 85 7.32 12.16 7.61
N ALA A 86 7.37 13.12 6.68
CA ALA A 86 8.61 13.62 6.13
C ALA A 86 9.50 14.20 7.25
N PRO A 87 10.79 13.82 7.30
CA PRO A 87 11.70 14.37 8.30
C PRO A 87 11.76 15.90 8.22
N LEU A 88 12.01 16.56 9.35
CA LEU A 88 12.03 18.02 9.45
C LEU A 88 13.12 18.65 8.55
N ALA A 89 14.17 17.89 8.24
CA ALA A 89 15.24 18.31 7.32
C ALA A 89 14.91 18.07 5.83
N ALA A 90 13.75 17.50 5.50
CA ALA A 90 13.34 17.26 4.12
C ALA A 90 13.08 18.58 3.38
N THR A 91 13.38 18.62 2.08
CA THR A 91 13.14 19.79 1.23
C THR A 91 12.38 19.37 -0.02
N GLU A 92 11.65 20.31 -0.62
CA GLU A 92 10.80 20.06 -1.79
C GLU A 92 11.59 19.39 -2.94
N ASP A 93 12.82 19.84 -3.16
CA ASP A 93 13.64 19.54 -4.33
C ASP A 93 14.76 18.52 -4.04
N MET A 94 14.78 17.88 -2.86
CA MET A 94 15.87 16.98 -2.43
C MET A 94 16.14 15.80 -3.37
N TYR A 95 15.20 15.45 -4.25
CA TYR A 95 15.30 14.35 -5.21
C TYR A 95 15.33 14.77 -6.68
N ARG A 96 15.28 16.07 -7.02
CA ARG A 96 15.14 16.54 -8.42
C ARG A 96 16.18 15.91 -9.38
N ASP A 97 17.43 15.79 -8.94
CA ASP A 97 18.52 15.18 -9.73
C ASP A 97 18.95 13.80 -9.19
N LYS A 98 18.21 13.26 -8.22
CA LYS A 98 18.60 12.10 -7.41
C LYS A 98 17.40 11.23 -7.08
N TRP A 99 16.52 11.01 -8.06
CA TRP A 99 15.25 10.29 -7.88
C TRP A 99 15.43 8.92 -7.21
N ASN A 100 16.49 8.18 -7.50
CA ASN A 100 16.69 6.88 -6.87
C ASN A 100 16.90 6.96 -5.34
N GLN A 101 17.25 8.13 -4.79
CA GLN A 101 17.39 8.36 -3.34
C GLN A 101 16.04 8.48 -2.61
N SER A 102 14.92 8.66 -3.31
CA SER A 102 13.59 8.54 -2.70
C SER A 102 13.19 7.09 -2.50
N ARG A 103 13.81 6.16 -3.23
CA ARG A 103 13.46 4.73 -3.26
C ARG A 103 14.39 3.86 -2.43
N ILE A 104 15.69 4.17 -2.47
CA ILE A 104 16.73 3.30 -1.93
C ILE A 104 17.64 4.11 -1.00
N GLY A 105 17.97 3.50 0.13
CA GLY A 105 18.91 4.04 1.10
C GLY A 105 18.27 4.95 2.13
N TRP A 106 19.13 5.53 2.96
CA TRP A 106 18.73 6.17 4.21
C TRP A 106 17.96 7.49 4.09
N LYS A 107 17.91 8.08 2.90
CA LYS A 107 17.11 9.29 2.62
C LYS A 107 15.69 8.98 2.21
N ALA A 108 15.45 7.78 1.66
CA ALA A 108 14.12 7.31 1.26
C ALA A 108 13.17 7.14 2.46
N ILE A 109 13.73 7.05 3.67
CA ILE A 109 13.01 6.69 4.88
C ILE A 109 12.24 7.91 5.41
N ALA A 110 10.94 7.74 5.58
CA ALA A 110 10.10 8.66 6.35
C ALA A 110 9.98 8.20 7.82
N VAL A 111 9.59 9.10 8.73
CA VAL A 111 9.53 8.79 10.16
C VAL A 111 8.47 7.70 10.42
N PRO A 112 8.86 6.53 10.98
CA PRO A 112 8.00 5.35 11.03
C PRO A 112 6.84 5.49 12.02
N GLY A 113 5.67 4.99 11.63
CA GLY A 113 4.44 5.23 12.36
C GLY A 113 3.76 4.03 13.01
N GLU A 114 4.02 2.82 12.50
CA GLU A 114 3.31 1.59 12.83
C GLU A 114 3.23 1.33 14.34
N LEU A 115 4.35 1.41 15.08
CA LEU A 115 4.36 1.13 16.52
C LEU A 115 3.44 2.07 17.30
N HIS A 116 3.49 3.37 17.00
CA HIS A 116 2.61 4.36 17.64
C HIS A 116 1.13 4.12 17.29
N GLY A 117 0.84 3.80 16.03
CA GLY A 117 -0.51 3.48 15.57
C GLY A 117 -1.09 2.25 16.25
N LEU A 118 -0.35 1.15 16.27
CA LEU A 118 -0.75 -0.11 16.93
C LEU A 118 -0.93 0.07 18.42
N ARG A 119 -0.04 0.80 19.09
CA ARG A 119 -0.19 1.10 20.51
C ARG A 119 -1.42 1.96 20.78
N THR A 120 -1.66 2.98 19.95
CA THR A 120 -2.85 3.83 20.05
C THR A 120 -4.12 3.00 19.89
N ALA A 121 -4.14 2.08 18.92
CA ALA A 121 -5.25 1.15 18.72
C ALA A 121 -5.45 0.24 19.94
N PHE A 122 -4.38 -0.33 20.47
CA PHE A 122 -4.39 -1.17 21.65
C PHE A 122 -4.93 -0.44 22.89
N GLU A 123 -4.47 0.79 23.15
CA GLU A 123 -4.87 1.56 24.32
C GLU A 123 -6.30 2.10 24.23
N LYS A 124 -6.75 2.49 23.04
CA LYS A 124 -8.07 3.10 22.84
C LYS A 124 -9.18 2.08 22.59
N PHE A 125 -8.88 1.00 21.86
CA PHE A 125 -9.86 0.06 21.34
C PHE A 125 -9.57 -1.40 21.72
N GLY A 126 -8.49 -1.65 22.47
CA GLY A 126 -8.18 -2.99 22.97
C GLY A 126 -9.29 -3.53 23.88
N SER A 127 -9.49 -4.84 23.85
CA SER A 127 -10.53 -5.50 24.65
C SER A 127 -10.28 -5.48 26.16
N GLY A 128 -9.08 -5.07 26.60
CA GLY A 128 -8.60 -5.19 27.98
C GLY A 128 -8.30 -6.63 28.42
N LYS A 129 -8.57 -7.63 27.57
CA LYS A 129 -8.37 -9.06 27.88
C LYS A 129 -7.03 -9.61 27.41
N VAL A 130 -6.35 -8.87 26.52
CA VAL A 130 -5.07 -9.27 25.92
C VAL A 130 -4.02 -8.26 26.35
N GLU A 131 -2.92 -8.73 26.92
CA GLU A 131 -1.77 -7.88 27.25
C GLU A 131 -0.94 -7.59 25.99
N TRP A 132 -0.33 -6.40 25.92
CA TRP A 132 0.50 -5.96 24.80
C TRP A 132 1.55 -6.99 24.38
N ARG A 133 2.27 -7.56 25.37
CA ARG A 133 3.30 -8.58 25.14
C ARG A 133 2.78 -9.80 24.38
N HIS A 134 1.52 -10.19 24.58
CA HIS A 134 0.92 -11.34 23.91
C HIS A 134 0.66 -11.08 22.42
N LEU A 135 0.56 -9.81 22.00
CA LEU A 135 0.44 -9.44 20.58
C LEU A 135 1.77 -9.54 19.83
N LEU A 136 2.91 -9.40 20.53
CA LEU A 136 4.25 -9.52 19.97
C LEU A 136 4.81 -10.94 20.08
N LYS A 137 4.31 -11.74 21.05
CA LYS A 137 4.79 -13.11 21.30
C LYS A 137 4.85 -13.98 20.03
N PRO A 138 3.83 -14.03 19.16
CA PRO A 138 3.90 -14.89 17.96
C PRO A 138 5.08 -14.54 17.04
N THR A 139 5.40 -13.26 16.91
CA THR A 139 6.53 -12.79 16.09
C THR A 139 7.86 -13.09 16.76
N ILE A 140 7.94 -12.97 18.09
CA ILE A 140 9.11 -13.39 18.88
C ILE A 140 9.35 -14.89 18.70
N ASP A 141 8.32 -15.72 18.82
CA ASP A 141 8.44 -17.17 18.67
C ASP A 141 8.96 -17.54 17.28
N LEU A 142 8.42 -16.92 16.21
CA LEU A 142 8.91 -17.11 14.84
C LEU A 142 10.39 -16.70 14.68
N LEU A 143 10.82 -15.63 15.32
CA LEU A 143 12.21 -15.17 15.26
C LEU A 143 13.16 -16.06 16.09
N VAL A 144 12.67 -16.70 17.14
CA VAL A 144 13.42 -17.68 17.95
C VAL A 144 13.57 -18.99 17.20
N GLU A 145 12.46 -19.53 16.68
CA GLU A 145 12.43 -20.84 16.04
C GLU A 145 13.04 -20.82 14.63
N GLY A 146 12.94 -19.66 13.97
CA GLY A 146 13.14 -19.51 12.54
C GLY A 146 11.82 -19.66 11.78
N TYR A 147 11.77 -19.06 10.60
CA TYR A 147 10.61 -19.16 9.71
C TYR A 147 11.03 -19.50 8.29
N PRO A 148 10.25 -20.32 7.55
CA PRO A 148 10.55 -20.64 6.17
C PRO A 148 10.37 -19.41 5.28
N THR A 149 11.28 -19.25 4.32
CA THR A 149 11.17 -18.21 3.30
C THR A 149 10.02 -18.56 2.36
N SER A 150 8.99 -17.72 2.29
CA SER A 150 7.87 -17.91 1.36
C SER A 150 8.35 -17.74 -0.09
N HIS A 151 7.57 -18.24 -1.06
CA HIS A 151 7.86 -18.05 -2.48
C HIS A 151 7.93 -16.57 -2.86
N ALA A 152 7.03 -15.75 -2.33
CA ALA A 152 7.01 -14.31 -2.59
C ALA A 152 8.20 -13.59 -1.92
N LEU A 153 8.58 -13.94 -0.68
CA LEU A 153 9.79 -13.41 -0.05
C LEU A 153 11.04 -13.79 -0.85
N ALA A 154 11.18 -15.06 -1.22
CA ALA A 154 12.31 -15.52 -2.03
C ALA A 154 12.36 -14.81 -3.39
N LYS A 155 11.21 -14.58 -4.04
CA LYS A 155 11.14 -13.81 -5.28
C LYS A 155 11.64 -12.37 -5.06
N ALA A 156 11.16 -11.69 -4.03
CA ALA A 156 11.60 -10.33 -3.70
C ALA A 156 13.10 -10.27 -3.39
N LEU A 157 13.60 -11.23 -2.61
CA LEU A 157 15.02 -11.35 -2.28
C LEU A 157 15.88 -11.59 -3.54
N ASN A 158 15.48 -12.52 -4.40
CA ASN A 158 16.18 -12.83 -5.65
C ASN A 158 16.21 -11.64 -6.61
N GLN A 159 15.08 -10.92 -6.75
CA GLN A 159 15.00 -9.73 -7.59
C GLN A 159 15.94 -8.61 -7.13
N ASN A 160 16.30 -8.58 -5.84
CA ASN A 160 17.14 -7.55 -5.23
C ASN A 160 18.49 -8.08 -4.73
N GLU A 161 18.90 -9.30 -5.12
CA GLU A 161 20.09 -9.98 -4.56
C GLU A 161 21.35 -9.12 -4.69
N ALA A 162 21.56 -8.50 -5.85
CA ALA A 162 22.73 -7.65 -6.09
C ALA A 162 22.80 -6.47 -5.11
N GLN A 163 21.67 -5.82 -4.83
CA GLN A 163 21.57 -4.70 -3.89
C GLN A 163 21.71 -5.16 -2.44
N ILE A 164 21.04 -6.26 -2.07
CA ILE A 164 21.14 -6.86 -0.73
C ILE A 164 22.59 -7.23 -0.40
N ARG A 165 23.33 -7.79 -1.37
CA ARG A 165 24.74 -8.17 -1.18
C ARG A 165 25.67 -6.97 -1.11
N ALA A 166 25.32 -5.88 -1.79
CA ALA A 166 26.10 -4.64 -1.77
C ALA A 166 25.85 -3.81 -0.50
N GLU A 167 24.71 -4.00 0.17
CA GLU A 167 24.29 -3.27 1.36
C GLU A 167 24.59 -4.05 2.66
N PRO A 168 25.63 -3.69 3.43
CA PRO A 168 26.04 -4.47 4.61
C PRO A 168 24.95 -4.63 5.67
N THR A 169 24.04 -3.65 5.78
CA THR A 169 22.94 -3.71 6.75
C THR A 169 21.91 -4.79 6.42
N MET A 170 21.83 -5.22 5.16
CA MET A 170 20.89 -6.24 4.69
C MET A 170 21.42 -7.68 4.83
N LYS A 171 22.61 -7.89 5.40
CA LYS A 171 23.23 -9.22 5.58
C LYS A 171 22.33 -10.25 6.27
N ALA A 172 21.36 -9.81 7.07
CA ALA A 172 20.41 -10.70 7.73
C ALA A 172 19.46 -11.41 6.75
N PHE A 173 19.45 -11.05 5.47
CA PHE A 173 18.69 -11.71 4.41
C PHE A 173 19.56 -12.61 3.51
N ILE A 174 20.84 -12.75 3.83
CA ILE A 174 21.77 -13.67 3.16
C ILE A 174 21.86 -14.94 3.98
N ASN A 175 21.68 -16.08 3.32
CA ASN A 175 21.90 -17.38 3.90
C ASN A 175 23.41 -17.60 4.12
N PRO A 176 23.88 -17.75 5.38
CA PRO A 176 25.30 -17.87 5.68
C PRO A 176 25.92 -19.18 5.15
N GLU A 177 25.12 -20.21 4.88
CA GLU A 177 25.59 -21.49 4.36
C GLU A 177 25.87 -21.43 2.85
N THR A 178 25.07 -20.66 2.10
CA THR A 178 25.17 -20.59 0.64
C THR A 178 25.83 -19.31 0.13
N GLY A 179 25.88 -18.26 0.96
CA GLY A 179 26.34 -16.93 0.58
C GLY A 179 25.41 -16.20 -0.40
N ARG A 180 24.23 -16.75 -0.68
CA ARG A 180 23.16 -16.14 -1.49
C ARG A 180 22.00 -15.71 -0.61
N VAL A 181 21.09 -14.92 -1.17
CA VAL A 181 19.83 -14.62 -0.48
C VAL A 181 19.01 -15.88 -0.25
N PHE A 182 18.20 -15.89 0.81
CA PHE A 182 17.37 -17.05 1.17
C PHE A 182 16.43 -17.47 0.04
N GLN A 183 16.40 -18.78 -0.23
CA GLN A 183 15.56 -19.42 -1.24
C GLN A 183 14.27 -19.99 -0.64
N PRO A 184 13.24 -20.32 -1.46
CA PRO A 184 11.97 -20.83 -0.94
C PRO A 184 12.16 -22.03 0.00
N GLY A 185 11.53 -21.99 1.17
CA GLY A 185 11.60 -23.03 2.19
C GLY A 185 12.82 -22.96 3.13
N GLU A 186 13.88 -22.22 2.77
CA GLU A 186 15.04 -22.05 3.67
C GLU A 186 14.65 -21.27 4.93
N GLN A 187 15.23 -21.65 6.07
CA GLN A 187 14.89 -21.09 7.38
C GLN A 187 15.66 -19.80 7.67
N ILE A 188 14.95 -18.69 7.87
CA ILE A 188 15.55 -17.43 8.29
C ILE A 188 15.66 -17.40 9.81
N LYS A 189 16.89 -17.52 10.32
CA LYS A 189 17.23 -17.38 11.75
C LYS A 189 18.20 -16.22 12.04
N THR A 190 18.57 -15.50 11.01
CA THR A 190 19.58 -14.42 11.01
C THR A 190 19.06 -13.08 11.56
N ARG A 191 17.74 -12.96 11.80
CA ARG A 191 17.07 -11.72 12.23
C ARG A 191 17.17 -11.47 13.75
N GLN A 192 18.35 -11.69 14.35
CA GLN A 192 18.56 -11.66 15.80
C GLN A 192 18.36 -10.26 16.43
N ASN A 193 18.78 -9.19 15.76
CA ASN A 193 18.59 -7.84 16.30
C ASN A 193 17.10 -7.45 16.36
N LEU A 194 16.31 -7.95 15.39
CA LEU A 194 14.86 -7.81 15.42
C LEU A 194 14.24 -8.58 16.57
N LEU A 195 14.72 -9.81 16.84
CA LEU A 195 14.27 -10.59 17.99
C LEU A 195 14.47 -9.83 19.32
N GLU A 196 15.66 -9.27 19.53
CA GLU A 196 15.96 -8.52 20.76
C GLU A 196 15.13 -7.23 20.86
N THR A 197 14.92 -6.54 19.74
CA THR A 197 14.03 -5.36 19.68
C THR A 197 12.60 -5.74 20.05
N MET A 198 12.06 -6.84 19.51
CA MET A 198 10.72 -7.31 19.82
C MET A 198 10.58 -7.73 21.29
N ARG A 199 11.60 -8.39 21.86
CA ARG A 199 11.64 -8.74 23.29
C ARG A 199 11.63 -7.49 24.17
N LEU A 200 12.40 -6.47 23.81
CA LEU A 200 12.43 -5.20 24.54
C LEU A 200 11.06 -4.52 24.48
N LEU A 201 10.47 -4.38 23.29
CA LEU A 201 9.16 -3.75 23.11
C LEU A 201 8.01 -4.53 23.77
N ALA A 202 8.09 -5.85 23.82
CA ALA A 202 7.08 -6.69 24.47
C ALA A 202 7.12 -6.55 25.99
N ASN A 203 8.33 -6.44 26.57
CA ASN A 203 8.53 -6.37 28.02
C ASN A 203 8.57 -4.95 28.59
N SER A 204 8.60 -3.93 27.73
CA SER A 204 8.59 -2.53 28.16
C SER A 204 7.23 -2.17 28.77
N SER A 205 7.28 -1.43 29.88
CA SER A 205 6.09 -0.77 30.44
C SER A 205 5.59 0.38 29.57
N ASP A 206 6.48 0.97 28.76
CA ASP A 206 6.19 2.07 27.84
C ASP A 206 6.98 1.87 26.52
N PRO A 207 6.49 1.00 25.62
CA PRO A 207 7.17 0.71 24.36
C PRO A 207 7.27 1.92 23.42
N ILE A 208 6.37 2.91 23.56
CA ILE A 208 6.40 4.14 22.76
C ILE A 208 7.55 5.01 23.21
N LYS A 209 7.69 5.24 24.52
CA LYS A 209 8.81 5.99 25.05
C LYS A 209 10.14 5.31 24.72
N GLU A 210 10.25 3.99 24.87
CA GLU A 210 11.48 3.27 24.52
C GLU A 210 11.90 3.49 23.06
N PHE A 211 10.93 3.42 22.14
CA PHE A 211 11.18 3.53 20.70
C PHE A 211 11.41 4.96 20.20
N TYR A 212 10.58 5.92 20.63
CA TYR A 212 10.56 7.29 20.10
C TYR A 212 11.35 8.30 20.93
N GLU A 213 11.65 8.00 22.19
CA GLU A 213 12.31 8.94 23.12
C GLU A 213 13.48 8.33 23.89
N GLY A 214 13.62 6.99 23.88
CA GLY A 214 14.54 6.23 24.71
C GLY A 214 15.77 5.70 23.97
N LYS A 215 16.31 4.58 24.48
CA LYS A 215 17.58 4.01 24.03
C LYS A 215 17.54 3.51 22.59
N ILE A 216 16.37 3.05 22.13
CA ILE A 216 16.19 2.65 20.73
C ILE A 216 16.34 3.90 19.85
N MET A 217 15.61 4.99 20.13
CA MET A 217 15.75 6.25 19.40
C MET A 217 17.19 6.75 19.36
N GLU A 218 17.90 6.77 20.49
CA GLU A 218 19.29 7.21 20.55
C GLU A 218 20.22 6.39 19.64
N SER A 219 20.00 5.09 19.56
CA SER A 219 20.77 4.18 18.71
C SER A 219 20.44 4.40 17.23
N LEU A 220 19.15 4.55 16.93
CA LEU A 220 18.64 4.81 15.59
C LEU A 220 19.19 6.14 15.05
N VAL A 221 19.12 7.24 15.81
CA VAL A 221 19.58 8.56 15.34
C VAL A 221 21.07 8.55 14.99
N LYS A 222 21.90 7.89 15.81
CA LYS A 222 23.34 7.71 15.50
C LYS A 222 23.54 6.92 14.20
N GLU A 223 22.69 5.92 13.98
CA GLU A 223 22.72 5.08 12.78
C GLU A 223 22.29 5.86 11.53
N PHE A 224 21.20 6.63 11.60
CA PHE A 224 20.77 7.53 10.53
C PHE A 224 21.88 8.53 10.17
N GLN A 225 22.50 9.16 11.17
CA GLN A 225 23.60 10.10 10.95
C GLN A 225 24.82 9.42 10.29
N LYS A 226 25.21 8.23 10.77
CA LYS A 226 26.32 7.45 10.21
C LYS A 226 26.12 7.11 8.73
N ASN A 227 24.89 6.80 8.35
CA ASN A 227 24.57 6.33 7.01
C ASN A 227 24.00 7.42 6.08
N GLY A 228 24.07 8.69 6.48
CA GLY A 228 23.67 9.83 5.65
C GLY A 228 22.15 10.01 5.48
N GLY A 229 21.35 9.46 6.39
CA GLY A 229 19.93 9.74 6.52
C GLY A 229 19.66 11.08 7.20
N ILE A 230 18.42 11.55 7.10
CA ILE A 230 18.02 12.90 7.54
C ILE A 230 17.04 12.90 8.73
N ILE A 231 16.68 11.73 9.25
CA ILE A 231 15.84 11.61 10.45
C ILE A 231 16.67 11.93 11.70
N THR A 232 16.11 12.79 12.54
CA THR A 232 16.72 13.29 13.78
C THR A 232 15.99 12.77 15.03
N ALA A 233 16.54 13.05 16.21
CA ALA A 233 15.86 12.77 17.47
C ALA A 233 14.56 13.58 17.63
N GLU A 234 14.52 14.79 17.06
CA GLU A 234 13.33 15.65 17.11
C GLU A 234 12.20 15.07 16.25
N ASP A 235 12.53 14.48 15.10
CA ASP A 235 11.57 13.77 14.24
C ASP A 235 10.86 12.64 14.99
N PHE A 236 11.63 11.75 15.65
CA PHE A 236 11.06 10.67 16.47
C PHE A 236 10.22 11.21 17.63
N LYS A 237 10.74 12.19 18.37
CA LYS A 237 10.04 12.77 19.52
C LYS A 237 8.72 13.42 19.16
N ASN A 238 8.64 14.07 17.99
CA ASN A 238 7.45 14.79 17.55
C ASN A 238 6.43 13.89 16.84
N TYR A 239 6.82 12.68 16.42
CA TYR A 239 5.90 11.78 15.72
C TYR A 239 4.75 11.32 16.61
N ARG A 240 3.51 11.46 16.13
CA ARG A 240 2.30 10.92 16.75
C ARG A 240 1.34 10.44 15.66
N SER A 241 0.67 9.30 15.89
CA SER A 241 -0.49 8.91 15.07
C SER A 241 -1.68 9.82 15.37
N ILE A 242 -2.49 10.11 14.34
CA ILE A 242 -3.68 10.96 14.45
C ILE A 242 -4.92 10.08 14.57
N ILE A 243 -5.83 10.44 15.49
CA ILE A 243 -7.15 9.82 15.55
C ILE A 243 -8.14 10.77 14.87
N HIS A 244 -8.69 10.34 13.74
CA HIS A 244 -9.79 11.03 13.09
C HIS A 244 -11.12 10.51 13.63
N SER A 245 -11.80 11.39 14.36
CA SER A 245 -13.21 11.26 14.75
C SER A 245 -14.14 11.23 13.53
N THR A 246 -15.38 10.80 13.75
CA THR A 246 -16.45 10.66 12.75
C THR A 246 -16.59 11.85 11.80
N GLU A 247 -16.33 13.08 12.27
CA GLU A 247 -16.44 14.28 11.45
C GLU A 247 -15.41 14.36 10.32
N ASN A 248 -14.22 13.78 10.52
CA ASN A 248 -13.12 13.82 9.56
C ASN A 248 -13.09 12.58 8.65
N VAL A 249 -13.78 11.51 9.04
CA VAL A 249 -13.95 10.32 8.20
C VAL A 249 -14.76 10.67 6.94
N ILE A 250 -14.38 10.04 5.82
CA ILE A 250 -15.10 10.19 4.55
C ILE A 250 -16.17 9.11 4.46
N TYR A 251 -17.42 9.54 4.32
CA TYR A 251 -18.59 8.68 4.16
C TYR A 251 -19.21 8.83 2.78
N THR A 252 -19.55 7.70 2.18
CA THR A 252 -20.24 7.61 0.90
C THR A 252 -21.52 6.81 1.06
N LYS A 253 -22.64 7.36 0.60
CA LYS A 253 -23.92 6.64 0.56
C LYS A 253 -24.08 5.97 -0.79
N LEU A 254 -24.43 4.70 -0.78
CA LEU A 254 -24.75 3.88 -1.94
C LEU A 254 -26.25 3.53 -1.94
N LYS A 255 -26.74 2.96 -3.03
CA LYS A 255 -28.12 2.45 -3.16
C LYS A 255 -28.41 1.34 -2.13
N ASN A 256 -29.70 1.03 -1.99
CA ASN A 256 -30.19 -0.09 -1.18
C ASN A 256 -29.79 -0.03 0.30
N GLY A 257 -29.65 1.18 0.86
CA GLY A 257 -29.29 1.37 2.26
C GLY A 257 -27.87 0.92 2.58
N ARG A 258 -26.93 1.02 1.64
CA ARG A 258 -25.51 0.75 1.89
C ARG A 258 -24.75 2.05 2.09
N ALA A 259 -23.73 2.00 2.94
CA ALA A 259 -22.80 3.10 3.12
C ALA A 259 -21.38 2.57 3.21
N VAL A 260 -20.43 3.41 2.83
CA VAL A 260 -19.00 3.14 2.90
C VAL A 260 -18.37 4.21 3.77
N CYS A 261 -17.47 3.83 4.66
CA CYS A 261 -16.57 4.77 5.33
C CYS A 261 -15.11 4.42 5.07
N GLY A 262 -14.27 5.45 5.04
CA GLY A 262 -12.85 5.37 4.73
C GLY A 262 -12.06 6.48 5.40
N ALA A 263 -10.74 6.31 5.43
CA ALA A 263 -9.85 7.32 5.97
C ALA A 263 -9.89 8.63 5.15
N PRO A 264 -9.70 9.80 5.81
CA PRO A 264 -9.49 11.05 5.09
C PRO A 264 -8.16 11.04 4.33
N PRO A 265 -7.94 12.01 3.42
CA PRO A 265 -6.60 12.31 2.92
C PRO A 265 -5.61 12.44 4.10
N PRO A 266 -4.38 11.95 3.97
CA PRO A 266 -3.71 11.53 2.73
C PRO A 266 -3.97 10.07 2.30
N SER A 267 -4.99 9.37 2.81
CA SER A 267 -5.37 8.04 2.31
C SER A 267 -6.08 8.08 0.95
N GLY A 268 -5.90 7.02 0.16
CA GLY A 268 -6.57 6.78 -1.12
C GLY A 268 -8.06 6.37 -0.99
N SER A 269 -8.59 6.18 0.22
CA SER A 269 -9.96 5.71 0.44
C SER A 269 -11.02 6.52 -0.29
N ALA A 270 -10.85 7.84 -0.43
CA ALA A 270 -11.80 8.71 -1.16
C ALA A 270 -11.84 8.41 -2.67
N VAL A 271 -10.71 8.01 -3.26
CA VAL A 271 -10.62 7.61 -4.68
C VAL A 271 -11.39 6.30 -4.90
N ALA A 272 -11.14 5.29 -4.07
CA ALA A 272 -11.86 4.02 -4.14
C ALA A 272 -13.38 4.20 -3.90
N GLN A 273 -13.76 5.05 -2.94
CA GLN A 273 -15.16 5.39 -2.70
C GLN A 273 -15.81 6.11 -3.89
N ALA A 274 -15.10 7.02 -4.56
CA ALA A 274 -15.59 7.71 -5.74
C ALA A 274 -15.88 6.73 -6.88
N ILE A 275 -14.97 5.78 -7.13
CA ILE A 275 -15.17 4.71 -8.12
C ILE A 275 -16.43 3.89 -7.79
N LEU A 276 -16.56 3.44 -6.53
CA LEU A 276 -17.73 2.68 -6.08
C LEU A 276 -19.03 3.47 -6.26
N ASN A 277 -19.03 4.76 -5.94
CA ASN A 277 -20.21 5.62 -6.05
C ASN A 277 -20.63 5.88 -7.51
N VAL A 278 -19.65 6.02 -8.42
CA VAL A 278 -19.94 6.12 -9.86
C VAL A 278 -20.54 4.80 -10.36
N MET A 279 -19.94 3.67 -9.99
CA MET A 279 -20.38 2.34 -10.40
C MET A 279 -21.77 1.96 -9.85
N ASP A 280 -22.12 2.40 -8.63
CA ASP A 280 -23.43 2.16 -7.99
C ASP A 280 -24.61 2.76 -8.79
N GLY A 281 -24.33 3.68 -9.71
CA GLY A 281 -25.34 4.24 -10.63
C GLY A 281 -25.74 3.31 -11.77
N PHE A 282 -24.91 2.35 -12.14
CA PHE A 282 -25.13 1.44 -13.26
C PHE A 282 -25.76 0.11 -12.83
N GLU A 283 -26.43 -0.55 -13.77
CA GLU A 283 -27.03 -1.88 -13.58
C GLU A 283 -26.55 -2.79 -14.72
N TYR A 284 -26.16 -4.01 -14.38
CA TYR A 284 -25.64 -5.00 -15.32
C TYR A 284 -26.37 -6.32 -15.09
N ASP A 285 -26.77 -7.01 -16.15
CA ASP A 285 -27.37 -8.34 -16.04
C ASP A 285 -26.32 -9.47 -16.08
N MET A 286 -25.09 -9.15 -16.53
CA MET A 286 -23.92 -10.03 -16.65
C MET A 286 -24.17 -11.29 -17.48
N LYS A 287 -25.10 -11.23 -18.46
CA LYS A 287 -25.49 -12.40 -19.26
C LYS A 287 -24.70 -12.56 -20.55
N SER A 288 -24.14 -11.47 -21.07
CA SER A 288 -23.35 -11.50 -22.32
C SER A 288 -21.96 -10.92 -22.12
N PHE A 289 -21.07 -11.24 -23.07
CA PHE A 289 -19.77 -10.59 -23.16
C PHE A 289 -19.88 -9.06 -23.28
N SER A 290 -20.94 -8.56 -23.95
CA SER A 290 -21.17 -7.12 -24.10
C SER A 290 -21.45 -6.44 -22.74
N ASP A 291 -22.18 -7.10 -21.86
CA ASP A 291 -22.50 -6.57 -20.53
C ASP A 291 -21.25 -6.50 -19.66
N ILE A 292 -20.41 -7.54 -19.73
CA ILE A 292 -19.11 -7.59 -19.05
C ILE A 292 -18.17 -6.51 -19.59
N ALA A 293 -18.08 -6.35 -20.91
CA ALA A 293 -17.26 -5.31 -21.54
C ALA A 293 -17.72 -3.91 -21.13
N THR A 294 -19.03 -3.69 -21.03
CA THR A 294 -19.62 -2.43 -20.56
C THR A 294 -19.27 -2.16 -19.10
N LEU A 295 -19.33 -3.18 -18.24
CA LEU A 295 -18.91 -3.07 -16.84
C LEU A 295 -17.44 -2.66 -16.72
N TYR A 296 -16.54 -3.29 -17.47
CA TYR A 296 -15.12 -2.93 -17.44
C TYR A 296 -14.88 -1.53 -17.99
N HIS A 297 -15.56 -1.16 -19.07
CA HIS A 297 -15.46 0.18 -19.63
C HIS A 297 -15.87 1.25 -18.61
N HIS A 298 -17.03 1.08 -17.97
CA HIS A 298 -17.48 2.00 -16.93
C HIS A 298 -16.53 2.02 -15.73
N PHE A 299 -15.99 0.87 -15.32
CA PHE A 299 -15.01 0.79 -14.23
C PHE A 299 -13.72 1.56 -14.56
N LEU A 300 -13.19 1.39 -15.77
CA LEU A 300 -11.98 2.06 -16.23
C LEU A 300 -12.18 3.58 -16.31
N GLU A 301 -13.28 4.05 -16.90
CA GLU A 301 -13.56 5.48 -17.02
C GLU A 301 -13.86 6.12 -15.65
N SER A 302 -14.57 5.41 -14.76
CA SER A 302 -14.77 5.84 -13.36
C SER A 302 -13.45 5.97 -12.61
N SER A 303 -12.54 5.04 -12.85
CA SER A 303 -11.18 5.06 -12.28
C SER A 303 -10.40 6.26 -12.78
N LYS A 304 -10.39 6.53 -14.09
CA LYS A 304 -9.68 7.70 -14.66
C LYS A 304 -10.15 9.03 -14.06
N PHE A 305 -11.46 9.25 -13.95
CA PHE A 305 -11.99 10.45 -13.29
C PHE A 305 -11.59 10.53 -11.81
N SER A 306 -11.63 9.40 -11.09
CA SER A 306 -11.29 9.36 -9.67
C SER A 306 -9.79 9.58 -9.42
N TYR A 307 -8.92 9.02 -10.26
CA TYR A 307 -7.47 9.22 -10.21
C TYR A 307 -7.04 10.61 -10.69
N ALA A 308 -7.75 11.19 -11.65
CA ALA A 308 -7.57 12.61 -11.99
C ALA A 308 -7.87 13.49 -10.76
N ALA A 309 -8.96 13.21 -10.04
CA ALA A 309 -9.29 13.94 -8.82
C ALA A 309 -8.33 13.67 -7.65
N ARG A 310 -7.68 12.49 -7.59
CA ARG A 310 -6.61 12.16 -6.63
C ARG A 310 -5.49 13.20 -6.65
N SER A 311 -5.19 13.78 -7.81
CA SER A 311 -4.16 14.82 -7.97
C SER A 311 -4.40 16.05 -7.11
N TRP A 312 -5.64 16.31 -6.68
CA TRP A 312 -6.00 17.43 -5.83
C TRP A 312 -5.95 17.09 -4.33
N LEU A 313 -5.80 15.82 -3.98
CA LEU A 313 -5.69 15.36 -2.60
C LEU A 313 -4.26 15.51 -2.08
N GLY A 314 -4.14 15.69 -0.76
CA GLY A 314 -2.88 15.75 -0.05
C GLY A 314 -3.12 15.78 1.46
N ASP A 315 -2.05 15.91 2.24
CA ASP A 315 -2.14 16.05 3.69
C ASP A 315 -2.99 17.27 4.08
N PRO A 316 -4.11 17.11 4.82
CA PRO A 316 -4.97 18.21 5.23
C PRO A 316 -4.28 19.29 6.08
N SER A 317 -3.16 18.98 6.75
CA SER A 317 -2.36 19.98 7.46
C SER A 317 -1.61 20.94 6.53
N PHE A 318 -1.47 20.58 5.24
CA PHE A 318 -0.76 21.38 4.22
C PHE A 318 -1.66 21.77 3.04
N VAL A 319 -2.71 21.01 2.77
CA VAL A 319 -3.71 21.24 1.73
C VAL A 319 -5.05 21.45 2.42
N GLY A 320 -5.35 22.70 2.79
CA GLY A 320 -6.45 23.03 3.70
C GLY A 320 -7.86 22.62 3.21
N ASN A 321 -8.05 22.39 1.91
CA ASN A 321 -9.30 21.93 1.32
C ASN A 321 -9.32 20.43 0.97
N ALA A 322 -8.27 19.65 1.29
CA ALA A 322 -8.17 18.23 0.91
C ALA A 322 -9.37 17.40 1.39
N THR A 323 -9.79 17.56 2.65
CA THR A 323 -10.98 16.87 3.20
C THR A 323 -12.27 17.29 2.49
N GLN A 324 -12.39 18.56 2.08
CA GLN A 324 -13.55 19.03 1.32
C GLN A 324 -13.58 18.44 -0.10
N ILE A 325 -12.42 18.38 -0.76
CA ILE A 325 -12.27 17.71 -2.05
C ILE A 325 -12.67 16.25 -1.93
N ALA A 326 -12.16 15.52 -0.93
CA ALA A 326 -12.52 14.13 -0.67
C ALA A 326 -14.04 13.96 -0.51
N ARG A 327 -14.71 14.79 0.29
CA ARG A 327 -16.18 14.77 0.44
C ARG A 327 -16.92 15.11 -0.86
N ASN A 328 -16.36 15.99 -1.69
CA ASN A 328 -16.99 16.37 -2.96
C ASN A 328 -16.93 15.22 -3.97
N ILE A 329 -15.75 14.63 -4.17
CA ILE A 329 -15.55 13.54 -5.15
C ILE A 329 -16.31 12.27 -4.76
N THR A 330 -16.57 12.07 -3.46
CA THR A 330 -17.39 10.96 -2.99
C THR A 330 -18.89 11.28 -2.90
N SER A 331 -19.30 12.49 -3.29
CA SER A 331 -20.72 12.88 -3.24
C SER A 331 -21.53 12.26 -4.39
N ARG A 332 -22.83 12.08 -4.16
CA ARG A 332 -23.76 11.62 -5.21
C ARG A 332 -23.76 12.56 -6.43
N GLY A 333 -23.72 13.87 -6.20
CA GLY A 333 -23.72 14.86 -7.28
C GLY A 333 -22.49 14.77 -8.18
N TRP A 334 -21.30 14.52 -7.60
CA TRP A 334 -20.10 14.27 -8.39
C TRP A 334 -20.20 12.97 -9.17
N ALA A 335 -20.69 11.89 -8.55
CA ALA A 335 -20.87 10.61 -9.23
C ALA A 335 -21.88 10.70 -10.39
N ASP A 336 -22.99 11.42 -10.21
CA ASP A 336 -23.98 11.70 -11.27
C ASP A 336 -23.32 12.48 -12.42
N TRP A 337 -22.54 13.52 -12.10
CA TRP A 337 -21.80 14.28 -13.10
C TRP A 337 -20.81 13.40 -13.88
N VAL A 338 -20.00 12.57 -13.21
CA VAL A 338 -19.06 11.66 -13.89
C VAL A 338 -19.79 10.71 -14.83
N ARG A 339 -20.92 10.12 -14.40
CA ARG A 339 -21.72 9.25 -15.29
C ARG A 339 -22.16 9.96 -16.56
N THR A 340 -22.51 11.25 -16.52
CA THR A 340 -22.85 12.03 -17.73
C THR A 340 -21.67 12.28 -18.66
N LYS A 341 -20.44 12.08 -18.18
CA LYS A 341 -19.19 12.25 -18.94
C LYS A 341 -18.65 10.94 -19.50
N ILE A 342 -19.10 9.79 -19.00
CA ILE A 342 -18.70 8.50 -19.56
C ILE A 342 -19.40 8.31 -20.90
N THR A 343 -18.61 8.24 -21.97
CA THR A 343 -19.07 7.93 -23.33
C THR A 343 -18.77 6.47 -23.67
N ASP A 344 -19.05 6.03 -24.89
CA ASP A 344 -18.70 4.68 -25.41
C ASP A 344 -17.20 4.49 -25.73
N ARG A 345 -16.41 5.56 -25.68
CA ARG A 345 -14.96 5.56 -25.90
C ARG A 345 -14.19 6.18 -24.74
N THR A 346 -12.88 5.94 -24.72
CA THR A 346 -11.94 6.65 -23.85
C THR A 346 -11.46 7.96 -24.47
N HIS A 347 -10.90 8.84 -23.63
CA HIS A 347 -10.45 10.18 -24.02
C HIS A 347 -8.98 10.41 -23.59
N PRO A 348 -8.32 11.46 -24.12
CA PRO A 348 -7.02 11.89 -23.63
C PRO A 348 -7.08 12.45 -22.19
N ASP A 349 -5.93 12.54 -21.52
CA ASP A 349 -5.83 12.86 -20.08
C ASP A 349 -6.49 14.19 -19.67
N ASP A 350 -6.46 15.19 -20.57
CA ASP A 350 -7.03 16.52 -20.35
C ASP A 350 -8.56 16.49 -20.11
N TYR A 351 -9.24 15.49 -20.67
CA TYR A 351 -10.67 15.27 -20.49
C TYR A 351 -11.05 14.99 -19.03
N TYR A 352 -10.20 14.29 -18.30
CA TYR A 352 -10.49 13.84 -16.93
C TYR A 352 -10.19 14.92 -15.87
N GLY A 353 -9.50 16.01 -16.25
CA GLY A 353 -9.33 17.21 -15.45
C GLY A 353 -8.27 17.14 -14.33
N GLY A 354 -7.31 16.22 -14.41
CA GLY A 354 -6.26 16.10 -13.40
C GLY A 354 -5.30 17.30 -13.36
N SER A 355 -4.75 17.61 -12.19
CA SER A 355 -3.74 18.65 -11.97
C SER A 355 -2.35 18.04 -11.89
N PHE A 356 -1.66 17.98 -13.03
CA PHE A 356 -0.45 17.19 -13.24
C PHE A 356 0.59 17.99 -14.05
N GLU A 357 1.90 17.78 -13.82
CA GLU A 357 2.94 18.47 -14.60
C GLU A 357 3.36 17.79 -15.93
N ALA A 358 3.12 16.48 -16.17
CA ALA A 358 3.45 15.76 -17.43
C ALA A 358 2.88 14.32 -17.50
N PRO A 359 2.66 13.66 -18.67
CA PRO A 359 1.97 12.36 -18.74
C PRO A 359 2.82 11.08 -18.43
N PRO A 360 2.19 9.94 -18.01
CA PRO A 360 2.82 8.76 -17.34
C PRO A 360 3.29 7.57 -18.20
N VAL A 361 4.11 6.68 -17.59
CA VAL A 361 4.19 5.21 -17.84
C VAL A 361 4.39 4.47 -16.49
N ASP A 362 3.73 3.31 -16.30
CA ASP A 362 3.21 2.71 -15.04
C ASP A 362 3.99 1.49 -14.44
N HIS A 363 3.87 1.21 -13.11
CA HIS A 363 3.84 -0.10 -12.35
C HIS A 363 3.67 0.08 -10.78
N GLY A 364 2.97 -0.84 -10.02
CA GLY A 364 2.40 -0.69 -8.63
C GLY A 364 3.16 -1.12 -7.31
N THR A 365 2.56 -0.92 -6.10
CA THR A 365 3.04 -1.25 -4.70
C THR A 365 2.09 -2.19 -3.88
N THR A 366 2.06 -2.25 -2.53
CA THR A 366 1.33 -3.26 -1.70
C THR A 366 0.66 -2.61 -0.47
N HIS A 367 -0.42 -3.21 0.04
CA HIS A 367 -1.22 -2.83 1.23
C HIS A 367 -1.11 -3.93 2.27
N VAL A 368 -1.15 -3.56 3.54
CA VAL A 368 -1.23 -4.52 4.65
C VAL A 368 -2.67 -4.54 5.15
N SER A 369 -3.42 -5.57 4.78
CA SER A 369 -4.49 -6.13 5.62
C SER A 369 -3.91 -7.38 6.28
N ILE A 370 -4.20 -7.58 7.56
CA ILE A 370 -3.67 -8.71 8.35
C ILE A 370 -3.94 -10.04 7.62
N ILE A 371 -2.84 -10.74 7.29
CA ILE A 371 -2.68 -11.99 6.54
C ILE A 371 -3.38 -12.00 5.18
N ASP A 372 -2.67 -11.66 4.11
CA ASP A 372 -2.95 -12.33 2.83
C ASP A 372 -2.41 -13.77 2.90
N ALA A 373 -3.15 -14.72 2.32
CA ALA A 373 -2.77 -16.13 2.29
C ALA A 373 -1.63 -16.42 1.29
N GLN A 374 -1.02 -15.39 0.69
CA GLN A 374 -0.14 -15.48 -0.48
C GLN A 374 1.32 -15.14 -0.13
N GLY A 375 1.57 -14.56 1.04
CA GLY A 375 2.91 -14.37 1.60
C GLY A 375 3.73 -13.30 0.88
N ASN A 376 3.06 -12.29 0.31
CA ASN A 376 3.68 -11.19 -0.44
C ASN A 376 4.73 -10.43 0.39
N ALA A 377 5.83 -10.01 -0.25
CA ALA A 377 6.94 -9.32 0.42
C ALA A 377 7.49 -8.17 -0.45
N VAL A 378 7.77 -7.04 0.19
CA VAL A 378 8.39 -5.86 -0.43
C VAL A 378 9.59 -5.45 0.42
N LEU A 379 10.68 -5.01 -0.22
CA LEU A 379 11.95 -4.72 0.44
C LEU A 379 12.22 -3.22 0.64
N GLY A 380 11.20 -2.44 1.03
CA GLY A 380 11.30 -1.02 1.47
C GLY A 380 12.42 -0.19 0.82
N ALA A 381 13.22 0.49 1.65
CA ALA A 381 14.39 1.26 1.20
C ALA A 381 15.64 0.42 0.93
N LEU A 382 15.53 -0.91 0.94
CA LEU A 382 16.65 -1.87 0.84
C LEU A 382 17.78 -1.62 1.86
N VAL A 383 17.45 -1.04 3.01
CA VAL A 383 18.36 -0.89 4.15
C VAL A 383 17.67 -1.37 5.42
N SER A 384 18.43 -1.98 6.32
CA SER A 384 17.94 -2.46 7.61
C SER A 384 18.71 -1.76 8.73
N SER A 385 18.11 -1.67 9.91
CA SER A 385 18.82 -1.22 11.09
C SER A 385 19.80 -2.29 11.56
N GLU A 386 21.08 -1.95 11.69
CA GLU A 386 22.08 -2.77 12.34
C GLU A 386 21.82 -2.85 13.85
N SER A 387 21.24 -1.81 14.46
CA SER A 387 20.99 -1.77 15.91
C SER A 387 19.72 -2.51 16.31
N THR A 388 18.65 -2.44 15.52
CA THR A 388 17.35 -3.02 15.86
C THR A 388 16.89 -4.14 14.94
N GLY A 389 17.56 -4.36 13.81
CA GLY A 389 17.13 -5.32 12.80
C GLY A 389 15.86 -4.90 12.05
N ILE A 390 15.33 -3.70 12.25
CA ILE A 390 14.13 -3.22 11.55
C ILE A 390 14.46 -2.99 10.07
N LEU A 391 13.63 -3.50 9.17
CA LEU A 391 13.71 -3.16 7.73
C LEU A 391 13.03 -1.81 7.50
N TRP A 392 13.74 -0.87 6.88
CA TRP A 392 13.25 0.50 6.72
C TRP A 392 12.35 0.68 5.50
N ASN A 393 11.38 1.56 5.70
CA ASN A 393 10.41 2.04 4.72
C ASN A 393 11.09 2.96 3.69
N ASN A 394 10.46 3.19 2.54
CA ASN A 394 10.87 4.13 1.49
C ASN A 394 9.79 5.17 1.16
N GLU A 395 8.98 5.56 2.14
CA GLU A 395 7.72 6.28 1.95
C GLU A 395 7.93 7.75 1.58
N MET A 396 9.18 8.24 1.59
CA MET A 396 9.49 9.50 0.92
C MET A 396 9.25 9.44 -0.60
N ASP A 397 9.24 8.25 -1.21
CA ASP A 397 8.92 8.03 -2.64
C ASP A 397 7.45 8.33 -2.99
N ASP A 398 6.56 8.29 -2.00
CA ASP A 398 5.14 8.58 -2.23
C ASP A 398 4.87 10.08 -2.38
N PHE A 399 5.83 10.95 -2.06
CA PHE A 399 5.74 12.36 -2.40
C PHE A 399 5.98 12.61 -3.89
N SER A 400 5.37 13.66 -4.40
CA SER A 400 5.69 14.19 -5.73
C SER A 400 6.98 15.00 -5.69
N THR A 401 7.89 14.74 -6.63
CA THR A 401 9.10 15.53 -6.86
C THR A 401 8.84 16.49 -8.02
N PRO A 402 9.01 17.82 -7.87
CA PRO A 402 8.75 18.76 -8.96
C PRO A 402 9.53 18.40 -10.24
N GLY A 403 8.83 18.40 -11.38
CA GLY A 403 9.41 18.09 -12.68
C GLY A 403 9.77 16.62 -12.93
N HIS A 404 9.48 15.69 -12.00
CA HIS A 404 9.77 14.26 -12.17
C HIS A 404 8.58 13.39 -11.72
N PRO A 405 8.03 12.52 -12.60
CA PRO A 405 7.01 11.55 -12.20
C PRO A 405 7.52 10.63 -11.08
N ASN A 406 6.66 10.17 -10.18
CA ASN A 406 7.09 9.19 -9.17
C ASN A 406 7.29 7.79 -9.77
N PHE A 407 7.65 6.80 -8.95
CA PHE A 407 7.90 5.42 -9.41
C PHE A 407 6.73 4.80 -10.20
N PHE A 408 5.49 5.16 -9.87
CA PHE A 408 4.27 4.68 -10.55
C PHE A 408 3.96 5.45 -11.85
N GLY A 409 4.83 6.36 -12.26
CA GLY A 409 4.58 7.26 -13.37
C GLY A 409 3.59 8.38 -13.06
N PHE A 410 3.12 8.55 -11.81
CA PHE A 410 2.22 9.66 -11.53
C PHE A 410 2.93 10.97 -11.79
N PRO A 411 2.28 11.87 -12.55
CA PRO A 411 2.79 13.20 -12.71
C PRO A 411 2.88 13.85 -11.33
N PRO A 412 3.90 14.68 -11.10
CA PRO A 412 4.04 15.30 -9.81
C PRO A 412 2.85 16.25 -9.59
N SER A 413 2.20 16.09 -8.43
CA SER A 413 1.13 16.97 -7.98
C SER A 413 1.67 17.95 -6.95
N PRO A 414 1.46 19.27 -7.12
CA PRO A 414 1.81 20.27 -6.13
C PRO A 414 1.19 20.01 -4.74
N ALA A 415 -0.02 19.44 -4.70
CA ALA A 415 -0.70 19.08 -3.46
C ALA A 415 0.08 18.03 -2.65
N ASN A 416 0.95 17.27 -3.30
CA ASN A 416 1.76 16.20 -2.72
C ASN A 416 3.28 16.47 -2.79
N PHE A 417 3.72 17.71 -2.97
CA PHE A 417 5.15 18.04 -2.84
C PHE A 417 5.67 17.84 -1.41
N ILE A 418 6.96 17.51 -1.32
CA ILE A 418 7.66 17.27 -0.05
C ILE A 418 7.67 18.55 0.79
N ARG A 419 7.28 18.43 2.06
CA ARG A 419 7.43 19.48 3.08
C ARG A 419 7.84 18.83 4.41
N PRO A 420 8.72 19.48 5.20
CA PRO A 420 8.99 19.08 6.58
C PRO A 420 7.70 18.79 7.36
N GLY A 421 7.60 17.63 8.01
CA GLY A 421 6.46 17.31 8.87
C GLY A 421 5.16 16.91 8.12
N LYS A 422 5.17 16.87 6.79
CA LYS A 422 4.02 16.45 5.97
C LYS A 422 3.93 14.94 5.85
N ARG A 423 2.72 14.40 5.70
CA ARG A 423 2.47 12.99 5.34
C ARG A 423 2.32 12.84 3.82
N PRO A 424 2.96 11.85 3.19
CA PRO A 424 2.82 11.63 1.75
C PRO A 424 1.45 11.03 1.41
N MET A 425 0.91 11.41 0.25
CA MET A 425 -0.31 10.81 -0.30
C MET A 425 -0.13 9.30 -0.47
N SER A 426 -1.03 8.52 0.12
CA SER A 426 -1.02 7.07 0.09
C SER A 426 -2.10 6.54 -0.86
N SER A 427 -1.86 5.37 -1.44
CA SER A 427 -2.91 4.62 -2.16
C SER A 427 -3.61 3.58 -1.27
N GLN A 428 -3.18 3.43 -0.01
CA GLN A 428 -3.91 2.64 1.00
C GLN A 428 -5.35 3.12 1.08
N SER A 429 -6.28 2.19 0.84
CA SER A 429 -7.72 2.45 0.77
C SER A 429 -8.50 1.47 1.64
N PRO A 430 -8.26 1.43 2.96
CA PRO A 430 -9.09 0.63 3.85
C PRO A 430 -10.52 1.20 3.85
N LEU A 431 -11.51 0.33 3.65
CA LEU A 431 -12.91 0.68 3.59
C LEU A 431 -13.74 -0.27 4.44
N ILE A 432 -14.76 0.27 5.09
CA ILE A 432 -15.83 -0.53 5.70
C ILE A 432 -17.12 -0.20 4.99
N ILE A 433 -17.74 -1.23 4.40
CA ILE A 433 -19.04 -1.17 3.74
C ILE A 433 -20.04 -1.77 4.71
N TYR A 434 -21.16 -1.09 4.97
CA TYR A 434 -22.15 -1.55 5.93
C TYR A 434 -23.57 -1.21 5.51
N ASN A 435 -24.53 -2.00 6.00
CA ASN A 435 -25.95 -1.78 5.81
C ASN A 435 -26.47 -0.76 6.84
N THR A 436 -27.04 0.35 6.37
CA THR A 436 -27.62 1.41 7.22
C THR A 436 -28.85 0.93 7.97
N ASN A 437 -29.52 -0.13 7.49
CA ASN A 437 -30.74 -0.67 8.06
C ASN A 437 -30.54 -2.00 8.80
N GLY A 438 -29.34 -2.58 8.74
CA GLY A 438 -29.01 -3.87 9.36
C GLY A 438 -27.70 -3.84 10.16
N THR A 439 -27.16 -5.03 10.44
CA THR A 439 -25.87 -5.25 11.11
C THR A 439 -24.79 -5.80 10.18
N GLU A 440 -25.14 -6.06 8.92
CA GLU A 440 -24.24 -6.55 7.89
C GLU A 440 -23.14 -5.53 7.62
N LEU A 441 -21.89 -5.99 7.62
CA LEU A 441 -20.72 -5.20 7.31
C LEU A 441 -19.66 -6.05 6.60
N MET A 442 -18.84 -5.39 5.81
CA MET A 442 -17.69 -5.95 5.12
C MET A 442 -16.52 -4.97 5.28
N ALA A 443 -15.37 -5.48 5.70
CA ALA A 443 -14.11 -4.73 5.69
C ALA A 443 -13.31 -5.17 4.46
N VAL A 444 -12.90 -4.21 3.64
CA VAL A 444 -12.10 -4.45 2.43
C VAL A 444 -10.88 -3.54 2.40
N GLY A 445 -9.81 -4.07 1.84
CA GLY A 445 -8.56 -3.38 1.56
C GLY A 445 -7.77 -4.19 0.56
N GLY A 446 -7.05 -3.52 -0.34
CA GLY A 446 -6.32 -4.16 -1.43
C GLY A 446 -4.89 -3.69 -1.48
N ALA A 447 -3.97 -4.63 -1.71
CA ALA A 447 -2.56 -4.38 -1.97
C ALA A 447 -2.31 -4.12 -3.43
N GLY A 448 -1.48 -3.14 -3.74
CA GLY A 448 -1.30 -2.75 -5.14
C GLY A 448 -0.65 -1.39 -5.36
N GLY A 449 -0.51 -0.56 -4.33
CA GLY A 449 -0.19 0.83 -4.58
C GLY A 449 -1.36 1.49 -5.27
N SER A 450 -1.06 2.30 -6.28
CA SER A 450 -2.09 2.91 -7.12
C SER A 450 -2.57 1.97 -8.22
#